data_AF-A0A964VET5-F1
#
_entry.id   AF-A0A964VET5-F1
#
_cell.length_a   1.000
_cell.length_b   1.000
_cell.length_c   1.000
_cell.angle_alpha   90.00
_cell.angle_beta   90.00
_cell.angle_gamma   90.00
#
_symmetry.space_group_name_H-M   'P 1'
#
loop_
_entity.id
_entity.type
_entity.pdbx_description
1 polymer ?
#
loop_
_entity_poly.entity_id
_entity_poly.type
_entity_poly.pdbx_seq_one_letter_code
_entity_poly.pdbx_strand_id
1 'polypeptide(L)' 'MKRVVSLALLAGALMAAPAAGQAAPAQVIEQHFLPVGTMAPDVTLTGATRYGVIQAPLKLSDFRGETVVLAFFFRARTRG' A
#
# COMPACT_ATOMS: atom_id res chain seq x y z
N MET A 1 33.47 44.99 12.21
CA MET A 1 32.00 44.85 12.16
C MET A 1 31.53 43.72 11.22
N LYS A 2 32.07 43.59 10.00
CA LYS A 2 31.66 42.53 9.05
C LYS A 2 31.84 41.09 9.57
N ARG A 3 32.94 40.79 10.29
CA ARG A 3 33.23 39.44 10.83
C ARG A 3 32.30 38.99 11.97
N VAL A 4 31.74 39.94 12.72
CA VAL A 4 30.80 39.65 13.83
C VAL A 4 29.42 39.31 13.28
N VAL A 5 29.01 39.98 12.20
CA VAL A 5 27.78 39.68 11.46
C VAL A 5 27.85 38.30 10.80
N SER A 6 29.02 37.91 10.27
CA SER A 6 29.23 36.57 9.69
C SER A 6 29.11 35.45 10.72
N LEU A 7 29.61 35.65 11.94
CA LEU A 7 29.51 34.64 13.01
C LEU A 7 28.07 34.51 13.54
N ALA A 8 27.33 35.63 13.64
CA ALA A 8 25.94 35.62 14.08
C ALA A 8 25.01 34.91 13.08
N LEU A 9 25.25 35.07 11.78
CA LEU A 9 24.52 34.35 10.72
C LEU A 9 24.81 32.85 10.73
N LEU A 10 26.05 32.44 11.03
CA LEU A 10 26.42 31.03 11.10
C LEU A 10 25.82 30.34 12.34
N ALA A 11 25.73 31.04 13.48
CA ALA A 11 25.07 30.54 14.69
C ALA A 11 23.55 30.39 14.52
N GLY A 12 22.91 31.29 13.76
CA GLY A 12 21.49 31.20 13.42
C GLY A 12 21.16 30.01 12.52
N ALA A 13 22.07 29.61 11.63
CA ALA A 13 21.88 28.49 10.72
C ALA A 13 21.93 27.11 11.41
N LEU A 14 22.65 26.97 12.53
CA LEU A 14 22.70 25.70 13.28
C LEU A 14 21.44 25.44 14.13
N MET A 15 20.67 26.48 14.49
CA MET A 15 19.46 26.34 15.31
C MET A 15 18.20 26.02 14.50
N ALA A 16 18.27 26.06 13.16
CA ALA A 16 17.17 25.74 12.26
C ALA A 16 17.21 24.29 11.73
N ALA A 17 17.97 23.40 12.39
CA ALA A 17 17.88 21.99 12.09
C ALA A 17 16.46 21.51 12.42
N PRO A 18 15.69 20.98 11.45
CA PRO A 18 14.44 20.34 11.77
C PRO A 18 14.79 19.18 12.71
N ALA A 19 14.07 19.06 13.83
CA ALA A 19 14.13 17.90 14.70
C ALA A 19 13.77 16.66 13.87
N ALA A 20 14.78 16.03 13.27
CA ALA A 20 14.64 14.76 12.61
C ALA A 20 14.43 13.72 13.71
N GLY A 21 13.18 13.28 13.88
CA GLY A 21 12.87 12.08 14.65
C GLY A 21 11.96 12.24 15.86
N GLN A 22 10.82 12.93 15.74
CA GLN A 22 9.62 12.35 16.35
C GLN A 22 9.12 11.27 15.39
N ALA A 23 9.47 10.01 15.67
CA ALA A 23 8.81 8.88 15.05
C ALA A 23 7.31 9.00 15.37
N ALA A 24 6.51 9.27 14.35
CA ALA A 24 5.06 9.19 14.47
C ALA A 24 4.70 7.79 14.98
N PRO A 25 3.76 7.64 15.93
CA PRO A 25 3.34 6.33 16.38
C PRO A 25 2.88 5.54 15.16
N ALA A 26 3.48 4.36 14.97
CA ALA A 26 3.08 3.44 13.91
C ALA A 26 1.58 3.19 14.07
N GLN A 27 0.80 3.64 13.08
CA GLN A 27 -0.61 3.36 13.00
C GLN A 27 -0.72 1.84 12.88
N VAL A 28 -1.12 1.16 13.95
CA VAL A 28 -1.40 -0.27 13.93
C VAL A 28 -2.63 -0.43 13.06
N ILE A 29 -2.42 -0.85 11.80
CA ILE A 29 -3.51 -1.25 10.92
C ILE A 29 -4.02 -2.58 11.49
N GLU A 30 -5.16 -2.55 12.19
CA GLU A 30 -5.86 -3.80 12.55
C GLU A 30 -6.22 -4.53 11.25
N GLN A 31 -5.60 -5.69 11.04
CA GLN A 31 -5.89 -6.54 9.89
C GLN A 31 -7.11 -7.41 10.22
N HIS A 32 -8.27 -7.02 9.71
CA HIS A 32 -9.50 -7.81 9.83
C HIS A 32 -9.46 -8.93 8.79
N PHE A 33 -9.00 -10.12 9.20
CA PHE A 33 -9.03 -11.31 8.35
C PHE A 33 -10.42 -11.96 8.33
N LEU A 34 -10.76 -12.60 7.20
CA LEU A 34 -12.00 -13.34 7.07
C LEU A 34 -11.94 -14.65 7.88
N PRO A 35 -12.86 -14.92 8.82
CA PRO A 35 -12.86 -16.16 9.60
C PRO A 35 -13.17 -17.39 8.74
N VAL A 36 -12.54 -18.52 9.07
CA VAL A 36 -12.80 -19.81 8.41
C VAL A 36 -14.24 -20.26 8.66
N GLY A 37 -14.87 -20.84 7.63
CA GLY A 37 -16.24 -21.36 7.70
C GLY A 37 -17.32 -20.30 7.50
N THR A 38 -16.96 -19.01 7.43
CA THR A 38 -17.88 -17.96 7.01
C THR A 38 -18.05 -17.95 5.49
N MET A 39 -19.22 -17.49 5.03
CA MET A 39 -19.47 -17.37 3.59
C MET A 39 -18.52 -16.33 2.99
N ALA A 40 -17.76 -16.73 1.98
CA ALA A 40 -16.88 -15.81 1.25
C ALA A 40 -17.72 -14.67 0.62
N PRO A 41 -17.33 -13.40 0.80
CA PRO A 41 -17.98 -12.28 0.13
C PRO A 41 -17.88 -12.43 -1.40
N ASP A 42 -18.94 -12.07 -2.11
CA ASP A 42 -18.86 -12.02 -3.57
C ASP A 42 -17.98 -10.83 -3.99
N VAL A 43 -17.11 -11.07 -4.98
CA VAL A 43 -16.20 -10.06 -5.52
C VAL A 43 -16.26 -10.11 -7.02
N THR A 44 -16.16 -8.94 -7.64
CA THR A 44 -16.10 -8.79 -9.10
C THR A 44 -14.74 -8.23 -9.50
N LEU A 45 -14.08 -8.88 -10.45
CA LEU A 45 -12.71 -8.58 -10.86
C LEU A 45 -12.63 -8.48 -12.38
N THR A 46 -11.79 -7.56 -12.86
CA THR A 46 -11.38 -7.57 -14.27
C THR A 46 -10.35 -8.68 -14.47
N GLY A 47 -10.68 -9.68 -15.27
CA GLY A 47 -9.77 -10.79 -15.59
C GLY A 47 -8.76 -10.45 -16.67
N ALA A 48 -7.65 -11.16 -16.68
CA ALA A 48 -6.67 -11.09 -17.76
C ALA A 48 -6.06 -12.47 -18.02
N THR A 49 -5.70 -12.73 -19.27
CA THR A 49 -4.95 -13.92 -19.69
C THR A 49 -3.70 -13.50 -20.46
N ARG A 50 -2.92 -14.47 -20.95
CA ARG A 50 -1.80 -14.20 -21.86
C ARG A 50 -2.21 -13.45 -23.15
N TYR A 51 -3.49 -13.45 -23.50
CA TYR A 51 -4.03 -12.81 -24.70
C TYR A 51 -4.61 -11.42 -24.45
N GLY A 52 -4.50 -10.91 -23.22
CA GLY A 52 -4.99 -9.59 -22.82
C GLY A 52 -6.15 -9.64 -21.82
N VAL A 53 -6.83 -8.51 -21.68
CA VAL A 53 -7.91 -8.29 -20.73
C VAL A 53 -9.19 -8.98 -21.19
N ILE A 54 -9.86 -9.68 -20.28
CA ILE A 54 -11.16 -10.31 -20.53
C ILE A 54 -12.23 -9.21 -20.50
N GLN A 55 -13.08 -9.16 -21.53
CA GLN A 55 -14.14 -8.15 -21.64
C GLN A 55 -15.22 -8.33 -20.56
N ALA A 56 -15.59 -9.59 -20.30
CA ALA A 56 -16.54 -9.92 -19.25
C ALA A 56 -15.84 -9.87 -17.87
N PRO A 57 -16.44 -9.20 -16.87
CA PRO A 57 -15.93 -9.26 -15.50
C PRO A 57 -16.12 -10.67 -14.92
N LEU A 58 -15.20 -11.12 -14.08
CA LEU A 58 -15.33 -12.37 -13.33
C LEU A 58 -15.97 -12.11 -11.98
N LYS A 59 -16.94 -12.92 -11.58
CA LYS A 59 -17.47 -12.94 -10.22
C LYS A 59 -17.04 -14.20 -9.49
N LEU A 60 -16.81 -14.10 -8.19
CA LEU A 60 -16.53 -15.28 -7.37
C LEU A 60 -17.73 -16.24 -7.38
N SER A 61 -18.95 -15.70 -7.43
CA SER A 61 -20.19 -16.48 -7.52
C SER A 61 -20.34 -17.29 -8.83
N ASP A 62 -19.58 -16.99 -9.88
CA ASP A 62 -19.60 -17.77 -11.13
C ASP A 62 -18.99 -19.17 -10.93
N PHE A 63 -18.14 -19.36 -9.90
CA PHE A 63 -17.46 -20.61 -9.57
C PHE A 63 -18.17 -21.45 -8.49
N ARG A 64 -19.48 -21.25 -8.27
CA ARG A 64 -20.21 -22.05 -7.29
C ARG A 64 -20.19 -23.54 -7.65
N GLY A 65 -19.91 -24.37 -6.65
CA GLY A 65 -19.76 -25.82 -6.82
C GLY A 65 -18.31 -26.26 -7.05
N GLU A 66 -17.38 -25.32 -7.29
CA GLU A 66 -15.96 -25.60 -7.42
C GLU A 66 -15.19 -25.27 -6.14
N THR A 67 -14.02 -25.90 -5.98
CA THR A 67 -13.05 -25.49 -4.95
C THR A 67 -12.14 -24.43 -5.55
N VAL A 68 -12.25 -23.20 -5.03
CA VAL A 68 -11.51 -22.03 -5.53
C VAL A 68 -10.42 -21.63 -4.54
N VAL A 69 -9.22 -21.37 -5.06
CA VAL A 69 -8.10 -20.82 -4.28
C VAL A 69 -7.87 -19.37 -4.70
N LEU A 70 -7.96 -18.43 -3.74
CA LEU A 70 -7.67 -17.02 -3.96
C LEU A 70 -6.27 -16.69 -3.46
N ALA A 71 -5.42 -16.18 -4.35
CA ALA A 71 -4.05 -15.78 -4.03
C ALA A 71 -3.84 -14.30 -4.36
N PHE A 72 -3.44 -13.52 -3.35
CA PHE A 72 -3.16 -12.09 -3.49
C PHE A 72 -1.67 -11.85 -3.62
N PHE A 73 -1.30 -10.95 -4.54
CA PHE A 73 0.07 -10.50 -4.73
C PHE A 73 0.11 -8.99 -4.61
N PHE A 74 1.06 -8.45 -3.84
CA PHE A 74 1.20 -7.00 -3.63
C PHE A 74 1.60 -6.23 -4.91
N ARG A 75 2.09 -6.94 -5.93
CA ARG A 75 2.49 -6.37 -7.22
C ARG A 75 2.28 -7.39 -8.33
N ALA A 76 1.91 -6.89 -9.51
CA ALA A 76 1.88 -7.70 -10.73
C ALA A 76 3.28 -8.23 -11.05
N ARG A 77 3.38 -9.54 -11.30
CA ARG A 77 4.64 -10.19 -11.72
C ARG A 77 4.81 -10.25 -13.24
N THR A 78 3.82 -9.77 -13.98
CA THR A 78 3.88 -9.68 -15.44
C THR A 78 4.51 -8.36 -15.85
N ARG A 79 5.41 -8.39 -16.84
CA ARG A 79 5.67 -7.22 -17.67
C ARG A 79 4.44 -7.11 -18.55
N GLY A 80 3.63 -6.07 -18.39
CA GLY A 80 2.59 -5.76 -19.37
C GLY A 80 3.19 -5.67 -20.76
#